data_AF-A0A317IR50-F1
#
_entry.id   AF-A0A317IR50-F1
#
_cell.length_a   1.000
_cell.length_b   1.000
_cell.length_c   1.000
_cell.angle_alpha   90.00
_cell.angle_beta   90.00
_cell.angle_gamma   90.00
#
_symmetry.space_group_name_H-M   'P 1'
#
loop_
_entity.id
_entity.type
_entity.pdbx_description
1 polymer ?
#
loop_
_entity_poly.entity_id
_entity_poly.type
_entity_poly.pdbx_seq_one_letter_code
_entity_poly.pdbx_strand_id
1 'polypeptide(L)'
;MDEKLLEILISSGEINEQELLAYVQGKSTPEEKHKIEKLLAESEFANDAAEGLDMVENKDHIPYVLNDLNRHLVKKLIKKRRKMTKRGLPDLIIPAVAMIFIILVFMIYLYLRKRLHG
;
A
#
# COMPACT_ATOMS: atom_id res chain seq x y z
N MET A 1 -7.47 4.91 -3.19
CA MET A 1 -7.85 3.94 -2.14
C MET A 1 -6.65 3.23 -1.49
N ASP A 2 -5.43 3.25 -2.06
CA ASP A 2 -4.27 2.57 -1.46
C ASP A 2 -3.50 3.39 -0.40
N GLU A 3 -3.61 4.73 -0.42
CA GLU A 3 -2.86 5.60 0.52
C GLU A 3 -3.26 5.36 1.97
N LYS A 4 -4.56 5.13 2.22
CA LYS A 4 -5.09 4.80 3.55
C LYS A 4 -4.49 3.51 4.12
N LEU A 5 -4.16 2.53 3.28
CA LEU A 5 -3.54 1.27 3.74
C LEU A 5 -2.06 1.44 4.08
N LEU A 6 -1.36 2.33 3.37
CA LEU A 6 0.02 2.71 3.72
C LEU A 6 0.06 3.46 5.05
N GLU A 7 -0.90 4.36 5.26
CA GLU A 7 -1.04 5.14 6.48
C GLU A 7 -1.34 4.27 7.71
N ILE A 8 -2.22 3.26 7.57
CA ILE A 8 -2.54 2.32 8.65
C ILE A 8 -1.33 1.48 9.09
N LEU A 9 -0.46 1.06 8.16
CA LEU A 9 0.75 0.30 8.52
C LEU A 9 1.76 1.14 9.30
N ILE A 10 1.76 2.46 9.13
CA ILE A 10 2.68 3.39 9.79
C ILE A 10 2.12 3.84 11.15
N SER A 11 0.82 3.64 11.39
CA SER A 11 0.08 4.24 12.51
C SER A 11 -0.46 3.21 13.53
N SER A 12 -0.20 1.91 13.39
CA SER A 12 -0.97 0.86 14.07
C SER A 12 -0.64 0.59 15.55
N GLY A 13 -0.06 1.55 16.28
CA GLY A 13 0.30 1.38 17.70
C GLY A 13 -0.30 2.45 18.61
N GLU A 14 -0.66 2.08 19.84
CA GLU A 14 -0.97 3.03 20.93
C GLU A 14 0.26 3.83 21.37
N ILE A 15 1.46 3.28 21.13
CA ILE A 15 2.75 3.95 21.24
C ILE A 15 3.23 4.34 19.84
N ASN A 16 3.65 5.60 19.68
CA ASN A 16 4.29 6.06 18.45
C ASN A 16 5.72 5.48 18.33
N GLU A 17 6.07 4.96 17.15
CA GLU A 17 7.41 4.48 16.80
C GLU A 17 8.53 5.47 17.17
N GLN A 18 8.32 6.77 16.93
CA GLN A 18 9.31 7.81 17.24
C GLN A 18 9.47 8.02 18.75
N GLU A 19 8.39 7.93 19.52
CA GLU A 19 8.41 8.03 20.98
C GLU A 19 9.13 6.81 21.59
N LEU A 20 8.85 5.61 21.07
CA LEU A 20 9.51 4.38 21.50
C LEU A 20 11.01 4.39 21.20
N LEU A 21 11.39 4.87 20.02
CA LEU A 21 12.79 5.00 19.65
C LEU A 21 13.53 6.01 20.53
N ALA A 22 12.91 7.17 20.81
CA ALA A 22 13.48 8.16 21.72
C ALA A 22 13.67 7.61 23.14
N TYR A 23 12.74 6.76 23.61
CA TYR A 23 12.83 6.06 24.88
C TYR A 23 14.03 5.11 24.92
N VAL A 24 14.16 4.23 23.92
CA VAL A 24 15.27 3.26 23.81
C VAL A 24 16.64 3.95 23.63
N GLN A 25 16.67 5.12 23.00
CA GLN A 25 17.86 5.97 22.87
C GLN A 25 18.17 6.82 24.11
N GLY A 26 17.29 6.82 25.13
CA GLY A 26 17.45 7.61 26.35
C GLY A 26 17.23 9.12 26.16
N LYS A 27 16.60 9.54 25.07
CA LYS A 27 16.33 10.96 24.73
C LYS A 27 15.00 11.48 25.28
N SER A 28 14.16 10.62 25.84
CA SER A 28 12.88 11.01 26.45
C SER A 28 13.05 11.69 27.81
N THR A 29 12.18 12.65 28.10
CA THR A 29 12.07 13.30 29.41
C THR A 29 11.56 12.32 30.48
N PRO A 30 11.75 12.59 31.79
CA PRO A 30 11.26 11.71 32.86
C PRO A 30 9.75 11.47 32.82
N GLU A 31 8.97 12.49 32.45
CA GLU A 31 7.51 12.41 32.34
C GLU A 31 7.09 11.50 31.17
N GLU A 32 7.75 11.65 30.01
CA GLU A 32 7.52 10.80 28.84
C GLU A 32 7.92 9.35 29.10
N LYS A 33 9.06 9.11 29.78
CA LYS A 33 9.49 7.77 30.15
C LYS A 33 8.45 7.05 30.99
N HIS A 34 7.91 7.71 32.01
CA HIS A 34 6.89 7.11 32.88
C HIS A 34 5.60 6.75 32.10
N LYS A 35 5.20 7.62 31.16
CA LYS A 35 4.06 7.33 30.27
C LYS A 35 4.33 6.10 29.38
N ILE A 36 5.53 6.01 28.81
CA ILE A 36 5.92 4.88 27.95
C ILE A 36 6.02 3.59 28.76
N GLU A 37 6.64 3.60 29.94
CA GLU A 37 6.73 2.44 30.84
C GLU A 37 5.35 1.88 31.18
N LYS A 38 4.36 2.75 31.43
CA LYS A 38 2.98 2.32 31.66
C LYS A 38 2.39 1.62 30.42
N LEU A 39 2.57 2.20 29.24
CA LEU A 39 2.07 1.62 27.98
C LEU A 39 2.76 0.30 27.62
N LEU A 40 4.07 0.18 27.90
CA LEU A 40 4.83 -1.06 27.73
C LEU A 40 4.33 -2.16 28.68
N ALA A 41 3.92 -1.81 29.90
CA ALA A 41 3.34 -2.76 30.84
C ALA A 41 1.93 -3.24 30.42
N GLU A 42 1.17 -2.39 29.71
CA GLU A 42 -0.19 -2.69 29.25
C GLU A 42 -0.22 -3.44 27.90
N SER A 43 0.87 -3.42 27.12
CA SER A 43 0.95 -4.01 25.78
C SER A 43 2.17 -4.93 25.60
N GLU A 44 1.91 -6.24 25.55
CA GLU A 44 2.92 -7.27 25.24
C GLU A 44 3.63 -6.98 23.90
N PHE A 45 2.87 -6.56 22.88
CA PHE A 45 3.43 -6.19 21.58
C PHE A 45 4.40 -5.00 21.66
N ALA A 46 4.05 -3.97 22.42
CA ALA A 46 4.92 -2.80 22.57
C ALA A 46 6.17 -3.13 23.38
N ASN A 47 6.05 -4.01 24.40
CA ASN A 47 7.17 -4.51 25.18
C ASN A 47 8.16 -5.30 24.30
N ASP A 48 7.67 -6.29 23.54
CA ASP A 48 8.49 -7.06 22.59
C ASP A 48 9.21 -6.15 21.58
N ALA A 49 8.51 -5.12 21.08
CA ALA A 49 9.09 -4.15 20.16
C ALA A 49 10.20 -3.31 20.84
N ALA A 50 10.01 -2.91 22.10
CA ALA A 50 11.00 -2.17 22.88
C ALA A 50 12.27 -3.01 23.11
N GLU A 51 12.12 -4.27 23.52
CA GLU A 51 13.23 -5.20 23.71
C GLU A 51 13.98 -5.44 22.40
N GLY A 52 13.26 -5.67 21.30
CA GLY A 52 13.86 -5.85 19.98
C GLY A 52 14.65 -4.65 19.48
N LEU A 53 14.19 -3.43 19.78
CA LEU A 53 14.93 -2.19 19.48
C LEU A 53 16.15 -2.00 20.38
N ASP A 54 16.09 -2.45 21.64
CA ASP A 54 17.20 -2.34 22.59
C ASP A 54 18.37 -3.26 22.22
N MET A 55 18.08 -4.42 21.61
CA MET A 55 19.08 -5.38 21.10
C MET A 55 19.93 -4.83 19.94
N VAL A 56 19.55 -3.70 19.33
CA VAL A 56 20.31 -3.12 18.22
C VAL A 56 21.51 -2.34 18.76
N GLU A 57 22.72 -2.82 18.46
CA GLU A 57 23.98 -2.20 18.93
C GLU A 57 24.10 -0.72 18.54
N ASN A 58 23.73 -0.37 17.30
CA ASN A 58 23.83 0.99 16.80
C ASN A 58 22.44 1.63 16.62
N LYS A 59 21.90 2.11 17.73
CA LYS A 59 20.57 2.74 17.80
C LYS A 59 20.42 3.98 16.93
N ASP A 60 21.53 4.66 16.59
CA ASP A 60 21.53 5.83 15.71
C ASP A 60 21.28 5.48 14.23
N HIS A 61 21.50 4.23 13.83
CA HIS A 61 21.24 3.77 12.46
C HIS A 61 19.79 3.33 12.24
N ILE A 62 19.03 3.07 13.30
CA ILE A 62 17.64 2.62 13.23
C ILE A 62 16.77 3.57 12.37
N PRO A 63 16.79 4.91 12.53
CA PRO A 63 16.02 5.82 11.68
C PRO A 63 16.33 5.68 10.18
N TYR A 64 17.61 5.49 9.84
CA TYR A 64 18.04 5.35 8.45
C TYR A 64 17.53 4.04 7.84
N VAL A 65 17.67 2.94 8.57
CA VAL A 65 17.20 1.62 8.15
C VAL A 65 15.68 1.61 8.00
N LEU A 66 14.95 2.21 8.94
CA LEU A 66 13.49 2.35 8.86
C LEU A 66 13.06 3.14 7.63
N ASN A 67 13.71 4.28 7.37
CA ASN A 67 13.40 5.10 6.20
C ASN A 67 13.69 4.36 4.89
N ASP A 68 14.81 3.64 4.80
CA ASP A 68 15.14 2.84 3.63
C ASP A 68 14.14 1.70 3.40
N LEU A 69 13.76 1.01 4.47
CA LEU A 69 12.77 -0.07 4.42
C LEU A 69 11.41 0.46 3.95
N ASN A 70 10.94 1.56 4.54
CA ASN A 70 9.67 2.18 4.16
C ASN A 70 9.68 2.60 2.69
N ARG A 71 10.76 3.25 2.24
CA ARG A 71 10.93 3.62 0.82
C ARG A 71 10.89 2.41 -0.10
N HIS A 72 11.54 1.31 0.28
CA HIS A 72 11.54 0.08 -0.51
C HIS A 72 10.19 -0.63 -0.53
N LEU A 73 9.44 -0.64 0.57
CA LEU A 73 8.09 -1.17 0.63
C LEU A 73 7.15 -0.40 -0.30
N VAL A 74 7.10 0.93 -0.16
CA VAL A 74 6.29 1.81 -1.02
C VAL A 74 6.65 1.60 -2.50
N LYS A 75 7.95 1.57 -2.83
CA LYS A 75 8.42 1.32 -4.20
C LYS A 75 7.98 -0.04 -4.74
N LYS A 76 8.06 -1.11 -3.93
CA LYS A 76 7.59 -2.45 -4.33
C LYS A 76 6.09 -2.47 -4.55
N LEU A 77 5.30 -1.82 -3.70
CA LEU A 77 3.85 -1.74 -3.83
C LEU A 77 3.43 -0.99 -5.10
N ILE A 78 4.01 0.19 -5.35
CA ILE A 78 3.77 0.97 -6.58
C ILE A 78 4.16 0.14 -7.81
N LYS A 79 5.33 -0.53 -7.80
CA LYS A 79 5.77 -1.37 -8.91
C LYS A 79 4.81 -2.54 -9.17
N LYS A 80 4.34 -3.22 -8.11
CA LYS A 80 3.37 -4.31 -8.20
C LYS A 80 2.05 -3.81 -8.79
N ARG A 81 1.54 -2.69 -8.30
CA ARG A 81 0.32 -2.05 -8.81
C ARG A 81 0.45 -1.69 -10.29
N ARG A 82 1.55 -1.04 -10.68
CA ARG A 82 1.82 -0.68 -12.08
C ARG A 82 1.91 -1.92 -12.99
N LYS A 83 2.42 -3.04 -12.49
CA LYS A 83 2.44 -4.32 -13.24
C LYS A 83 1.03 -4.89 -13.42
N MET A 84 0.16 -4.75 -12.42
CA MET A 84 -1.23 -5.20 -12.50
C MET A 84 -2.06 -4.33 -13.43
N THR A 85 -1.90 -3.00 -13.40
CA THR A 85 -2.64 -2.08 -14.29
C THR A 85 -2.19 -2.14 -15.75
N LYS A 86 -0.94 -2.54 -16.00
CA LYS A 86 -0.43 -2.80 -17.36
C LYS A 86 -0.94 -4.10 -18.00
N ARG A 87 -1.74 -4.90 -17.29
CA ARG A 87 -2.43 -6.08 -17.83
C ARG A 87 -3.84 -5.77 -18.34
N GLY A 88 -4.10 -4.53 -18.78
CA GLY A 88 -5.27 -4.24 -19.60
C GLY A 88 -5.23 -5.08 -20.87
N LEU A 89 -6.40 -5.52 -21.35
CA LEU A 89 -6.56 -6.17 -22.66
C LEU A 89 -5.77 -5.37 -23.71
N PRO A 90 -5.05 -6.03 -24.64
CA PRO A 90 -4.34 -5.30 -25.68
C PRO A 90 -5.31 -4.35 -26.36
N ASP A 91 -4.88 -3.09 -26.47
CA ASP A 91 -5.67 -1.91 -26.88
C ASP A 91 -6.42 -2.10 -28.22
N LEU A 92 -6.06 -3.14 -28.97
CA LEU A 92 -6.66 -3.52 -30.25
C LEU A 92 -7.88 -4.47 -30.15
N ILE A 93 -8.13 -5.15 -29.03
CA ILE A 93 -9.27 -6.09 -28.92
C ILE A 93 -10.61 -5.33 -28.91
N ILE A 94 -10.68 -4.22 -28.16
CA ILE A 94 -11.90 -3.42 -28.03
C ILE A 94 -12.36 -2.86 -29.38
N PRO A 95 -11.51 -2.17 -30.19
CA PRO A 95 -11.93 -1.69 -31.50
C PRO A 95 -12.22 -2.82 -32.50
N ALA A 96 -11.51 -3.96 -32.43
CA ALA A 96 -11.77 -5.09 -33.31
C ALA A 96 -13.15 -5.71 -33.08
N VAL A 97 -13.57 -5.87 -31.82
CA VAL A 97 -14.91 -6.38 -31.48
C VAL A 97 -16.00 -5.41 -31.93
N ALA A 98 -15.80 -4.10 -31.73
CA ALA A 98 -16.74 -3.07 -32.19
C ALA A 98 -16.95 -3.10 -33.71
N MET A 99 -15.87 -3.31 -34.48
CA MET A 99 -15.93 -3.42 -35.95
C MET A 99 -16.82 -4.59 -36.40
N ILE A 100 -16.71 -5.75 -35.75
CA ILE A 100 -17.51 -6.94 -36.07
C ILE A 100 -19.00 -6.68 -35.82
N PHE A 101 -19.35 -6.04 -34.70
CA PHE A 101 -20.74 -5.68 -34.40
C PHE A 101 -21.35 -4.72 -35.44
N ILE A 102 -20.59 -3.72 -35.91
CA ILE A 102 -21.05 -2.78 -36.94
C ILE A 102 -21.37 -3.53 -38.24
N ILE A 103 -20.50 -4.43 -38.67
CA ILE A 103 -20.71 -5.25 -39.87
C ILE A 103 -21.96 -6.11 -39.72
N LEU A 104 -22.16 -6.71 -38.55
CA LEU A 104 -23.31 -7.59 -38.28
C LEU A 104 -24.63 -6.82 -38.33
N VAL A 105 -24.69 -5.62 -37.73
CA VAL A 105 -25.85 -4.72 -37.81
C VAL A 105 -26.12 -4.27 -39.24
N PHE A 106 -25.07 -3.96 -40.01
CA PHE A 106 -25.20 -3.58 -41.42
C PHE A 106 -25.76 -4.72 -42.27
N MET A 107 -25.28 -5.95 -42.05
CA MET A 107 -25.77 -7.16 -42.71
C MET A 107 -27.27 -7.40 -42.43
N ILE A 108 -27.67 -7.26 -41.15
CA ILE A 108 -29.07 -7.37 -40.72
C ILE A 108 -29.93 -6.28 -41.38
N TYR A 109 -29.45 -5.04 -41.41
CA TYR A 109 -30.16 -3.92 -42.04
C TYR A 109 -30.38 -4.16 -43.53
N LEU A 110 -29.35 -4.60 -44.26
CA LEU A 110 -29.47 -4.94 -45.69
C LEU A 110 -30.45 -6.09 -45.92
N TYR A 111 -30.44 -7.11 -45.07
CA TYR A 111 -31.36 -8.23 -45.16
C TYR A 111 -32.81 -7.81 -44.96
N LEU A 112 -33.09 -6.99 -43.93
CA LEU A 112 -34.42 -6.43 -43.66
C LEU A 112 -34.88 -5.52 -44.82
N ARG A 113 -34.00 -4.65 -45.32
CA ARG A 113 -34.32 -3.77 -46.44
C ARG A 113 -34.66 -4.55 -47.72
N LYS A 114 -33.89 -5.60 -48.02
CA LYS A 114 -34.14 -6.47 -49.18
C LYS A 114 -35.49 -7.19 -49.06
N ARG A 115 -35.88 -7.61 -47.85
CA ARG A 115 -37.18 -8.26 -47.60
C ARG A 115 -38.36 -7.29 -47.68
N LEU A 116 -38.15 -6.00 -47.37
CA LEU A 116 -39.22 -4.99 -47.37
C LEU A 116 -39.48 -4.37 -48.76
N HIS A 117 -38.52 -4.47 -49.70
CA HIS A 117 -38.63 -3.93 -51.08
C HIS A 117 -38.74 -5.03 -52.15
N GLY A 118 -39.04 -6.27 -51.76
CA GLY A 118 -39.29 -7.40 -52.65
C GLY A 118 -40.62 -8.07 -52.37
#